data_AF-A0A8C4RJZ9-F1
#
_entry.id   AF-A0A8C4RJZ9-F1
#
_cell.length_a   1.000
_cell.length_b   1.000
_cell.length_c   1.000
_cell.angle_alpha   90.00
_cell.angle_beta   90.00
_cell.angle_gamma   90.00
#
_symmetry.space_group_name_H-M   'P 1'
#
loop_
_entity.id
_entity.type
_entity.pdbx_description
1 polymer ?
#
loop_
_entity_poly.entity_id
_entity_poly.type
_entity_poly.pdbx_seq_one_letter_code
_entity_poly.pdbx_strand_id
1 'polypeptide(L)'
;MIHTITPDLSWFMMVLSPEQVAFIGQVFESFVLEYHRTDIIRILKETNEEAHYSVAINAITLFETNMEVAEYFNSFPNDVLLIFDSALQRAAMFVVQSLSTPKDHKMKQNLHTRISGE
;
A
#
# COMPACT_ATOMS: atom_id res chain seq x y z
N MET A 1 14.68 -20.25 35.97
CA MET A 1 15.08 -18.94 35.45
C MET A 1 14.53 -18.85 34.04
N ILE A 2 13.33 -18.27 33.89
CA ILE A 2 12.66 -18.13 32.60
C ILE A 2 13.26 -16.95 31.87
N HIS A 3 13.99 -17.20 30.77
CA HIS A 3 14.41 -16.16 29.85
C HIS A 3 13.16 -15.63 29.15
N THR A 4 12.67 -14.48 29.59
CA THR A 4 11.71 -13.70 28.84
C THR A 4 12.41 -13.22 27.57
N ILE A 5 12.03 -13.79 26.43
CA ILE A 5 12.38 -13.25 25.12
C ILE A 5 11.66 -11.91 25.04
N THR A 6 12.41 -10.81 25.19
CA THR A 6 11.90 -9.50 24.78
C THR A 6 11.70 -9.57 23.27
N PRO A 7 10.48 -9.35 22.74
CA PRO A 7 10.34 -9.16 21.31
C PRO A 7 11.23 -7.97 20.92
N ASP A 8 12.02 -8.12 19.87
CA ASP A 8 12.74 -6.97 19.33
C ASP A 8 11.71 -5.88 18.99
N LEU A 9 12.06 -4.63 19.32
CA LEU A 9 11.25 -3.44 19.05
C LEU A 9 11.63 -2.85 17.68
N SER A 10 12.37 -3.59 16.83
CA SER A 10 12.90 -3.09 15.56
C SER A 10 11.82 -2.87 14.51
N TRP A 11 10.62 -3.44 14.71
CA TRP A 11 9.43 -3.19 13.91
C TRP A 11 8.60 -1.98 14.38
N PHE A 12 8.93 -1.40 15.53
CA PHE A 12 8.12 -0.35 16.19
C PHE A 12 8.67 1.07 16.07
N MET A 13 9.82 1.27 15.43
CA MET A 13 10.34 2.62 15.23
C MET A 13 9.80 3.26 13.95
N MET A 14 8.49 3.12 13.71
CA MET A 14 7.85 4.02 12.76
C MET A 14 7.87 5.40 13.40
N VAL A 15 8.60 6.34 12.80
CA VAL A 15 8.73 7.71 13.34
C VAL A 15 7.37 8.42 13.37
N LEU A 16 6.43 7.93 12.55
CA LEU A 16 5.08 8.44 12.42
C LEU A 16 4.15 7.96 13.54
N SER A 17 3.29 8.86 14.02
CA SER A 17 2.23 8.52 14.99
C SER A 17 1.16 7.62 14.34
N PRO A 18 0.39 6.85 15.13
CA PRO A 18 -0.71 6.04 14.60
C PRO A 18 -1.74 6.85 13.79
N GLU A 19 -1.96 8.11 14.15
CA GLU A 19 -2.87 9.02 13.44
C GLU A 19 -2.30 9.40 12.06
N GLN A 20 -1.00 9.68 11.98
CA GLN A 20 -0.31 9.94 10.72
C GLN A 20 -0.33 8.71 9.81
N VAL A 21 -0.07 7.53 10.38
CA VAL A 21 -0.15 6.25 9.67
C VAL A 21 -1.55 6.02 9.09
N ALA A 22 -2.59 6.23 9.90
CA ALA A 22 -3.97 6.08 9.47
C ALA A 22 -4.33 7.08 8.36
N PHE A 23 -3.93 8.34 8.51
CA PHE A 23 -4.15 9.40 7.53
C PHE A 23 -3.49 9.08 6.18
N ILE A 24 -2.18 8.81 6.18
CA ILE A 24 -1.41 8.49 4.97
C ILE A 24 -2.02 7.27 4.27
N GLY A 25 -2.32 6.23 5.05
CA GLY A 25 -2.92 4.99 4.54
C GLY A 25 -4.30 5.21 3.91
N GLN A 26 -5.15 6.05 4.49
CA GLN A 26 -6.49 6.32 3.98
C GLN A 26 -6.45 7.18 2.71
N VAL A 27 -5.60 8.21 2.69
CA VAL A 27 -5.41 9.07 1.50
C VAL A 27 -4.89 8.21 0.34
N PHE A 28 -3.87 7.40 0.57
CA PHE A 28 -3.28 6.58 -0.47
C PHE A 28 -4.24 5.49 -0.98
N GLU A 29 -4.97 4.81 -0.08
CA GLU A 29 -5.99 3.84 -0.48
C GLU A 29 -7.07 4.46 -1.37
N SER A 30 -7.58 5.64 -1.00
CA SER A 30 -8.58 6.36 -1.79
C SER A 30 -8.02 6.72 -3.17
N PHE A 31 -6.79 7.22 -3.22
CA PHE A 31 -6.09 7.55 -4.45
C PHE A 31 -5.95 6.35 -5.39
N VAL A 32 -5.48 5.20 -4.91
CA VAL A 32 -5.31 4.02 -5.79
C VAL A 32 -6.63 3.41 -6.23
N LEU A 33 -7.69 3.53 -5.43
CA LEU A 33 -9.04 3.12 -5.83
C LEU A 33 -9.64 4.04 -6.89
N GLU A 34 -9.31 5.33 -6.86
CA GLU A 34 -9.78 6.30 -7.85
C GLU A 34 -9.01 6.17 -9.17
N TYR A 35 -7.68 6.19 -9.12
CA TYR A 35 -6.83 6.30 -10.32
C TYR A 35 -6.32 4.95 -10.84
N HIS A 36 -6.20 3.92 -10.00
CA HIS A 36 -5.50 2.67 -10.33
C HIS A 36 -6.34 1.39 -10.17
N ARG A 37 -7.66 1.52 -9.99
CA ARG A 37 -8.54 0.36 -9.81
C ARG A 37 -8.46 -0.66 -10.95
N THR A 38 -8.33 -0.20 -12.19
CA THR A 38 -8.21 -1.07 -13.36
C THR A 38 -6.92 -1.89 -13.34
N ASP A 39 -5.80 -1.28 -12.93
CA ASP A 39 -4.52 -1.98 -12.78
C ASP A 39 -4.59 -3.06 -11.70
N ILE A 40 -5.22 -2.73 -10.56
CA ILE A 40 -5.46 -3.67 -9.46
C ILE A 40 -6.27 -4.88 -9.97
N ILE A 41 -7.39 -4.65 -10.67
CA ILE A 41 -8.21 -5.73 -11.24
C ILE A 41 -7.38 -6.61 -12.18
N ARG A 42 -6.58 -5.99 -13.06
CA ARG A 42 -5.74 -6.73 -14.01
C ARG A 42 -4.74 -7.62 -13.27
N ILE A 43 -4.03 -7.10 -12.28
CA ILE A 43 -3.08 -7.85 -11.45
C ILE A 43 -3.76 -9.03 -10.75
N LEU A 44 -4.94 -8.81 -10.18
CA LEU A 44 -5.68 -9.84 -9.43
C LEU A 44 -6.12 -11.01 -10.32
N LYS A 45 -6.28 -10.80 -11.64
CA LYS A 45 -6.61 -11.85 -12.62
C LYS A 45 -5.43 -12.71 -13.04
N GLU A 46 -4.21 -12.26 -12.78
CA GLU A 46 -3.02 -12.99 -13.21
C GLU A 46 -2.98 -14.39 -12.56
N THR A 47 -2.52 -15.40 -13.29
CA THR A 47 -2.57 -16.79 -12.80
C THR A 47 -1.35 -17.16 -11.96
N ASN A 48 -0.20 -16.50 -12.19
CA ASN A 48 0.99 -16.72 -11.40
C ASN A 48 0.85 -16.07 -10.02
N GLU A 49 0.83 -16.86 -8.96
CA GLU A 49 0.69 -16.37 -7.57
C GLU A 49 2.02 -15.95 -6.94
N GLU A 50 3.15 -16.46 -7.44
CA GLU A 50 4.49 -16.23 -6.89
C GLU A 50 5.18 -15.00 -7.52
N ALA A 51 4.70 -14.53 -8.67
CA ALA A 51 5.24 -13.35 -9.33
C ALA A 51 5.10 -12.08 -8.47
N HIS A 52 6.05 -11.18 -8.63
CA HIS A 52 6.00 -9.85 -8.04
C HIS A 52 5.14 -8.93 -8.90
N TYR A 53 4.13 -8.33 -8.29
CA TYR A 53 3.23 -7.40 -8.96
C TYR A 53 3.37 -6.01 -8.35
N SER A 54 3.35 -4.99 -9.20
CA SER A 54 3.46 -3.60 -8.77
C SER A 54 2.39 -2.73 -9.40
N VAL A 55 1.84 -1.79 -8.63
CA VAL A 55 1.12 -0.63 -9.18
C VAL A 55 2.08 0.54 -9.27
N ALA A 56 2.25 1.10 -10.47
CA ALA A 56 3.11 2.25 -10.69
C ALA A 56 2.32 3.54 -10.38
N ILE A 57 2.85 4.35 -9.47
CA ILE A 57 2.23 5.59 -9.01
C ILE A 57 3.12 6.75 -9.41
N ASN A 58 2.54 7.70 -10.15
CA ASN A 58 3.18 8.97 -10.39
C ASN A 58 3.12 9.81 -9.10
N ALA A 59 4.31 10.12 -8.56
CA ALA A 59 4.49 10.87 -7.33
C ALA A 59 3.92 12.30 -7.43
N ILE A 60 4.08 12.94 -8.59
CA ILE A 60 3.60 14.31 -8.83
C ILE A 60 2.09 14.34 -8.65
N THR A 61 1.36 13.44 -9.32
CA THR A 61 -0.11 13.37 -9.22
C THR A 61 -0.59 13.05 -7.80
N LEU A 62 0.08 12.12 -7.11
CA LEU A 62 -0.25 11.79 -5.71
C LEU A 62 -0.05 13.01 -4.79
N PHE A 63 1.07 13.71 -4.93
CA PHE A 63 1.44 14.85 -4.08
C PHE A 63 0.61 16.10 -4.38
N GLU A 64 0.20 16.31 -5.62
CA GLU A 64 -0.76 17.37 -5.99
C GLU A 64 -2.15 17.11 -5.38
N THR A 65 -2.55 15.84 -5.28
CA THR A 65 -3.83 15.45 -4.65
C THR A 65 -3.79 15.63 -3.14
N ASN A 66 -2.63 15.40 -2.50
CA ASN A 66 -2.46 15.60 -1.07
C ASN A 66 -1.02 16.02 -0.72
N MET A 67 -0.84 17.31 -0.45
CA MET A 67 0.47 17.88 -0.14
C MET A 67 1.04 17.38 1.20
N GLU A 68 0.19 17.05 2.18
CA GLU A 68 0.65 16.57 3.49
C GLU A 68 1.29 15.16 3.37
N VAL A 69 0.73 14.30 2.52
CA VAL A 69 1.38 13.02 2.17
C VAL A 69 2.74 13.23 1.51
N ALA A 70 2.91 14.29 0.71
CA ALA A 70 4.22 14.63 0.14
C ALA A 70 5.24 15.03 1.21
N GLU A 71 4.82 15.80 2.22
CA GLU A 71 5.67 16.18 3.35
C GLU A 71 6.13 14.96 4.16
N TYR A 72 5.22 14.03 4.46
CA TYR A 72 5.58 12.78 5.12
C TYR A 72 6.47 11.90 4.26
N PHE A 73 6.19 11.76 2.97
CA PHE A 73 7.02 10.95 2.07
C PHE A 73 8.44 11.51 1.96
N ASN A 74 8.59 12.84 1.85
CA ASN A 74 9.90 13.48 1.79
C ASN A 74 10.70 13.35 3.10
N SER A 75 10.00 13.32 4.24
CA SER A 75 10.63 13.25 5.57
C SER A 75 10.93 11.80 6.00
N PHE A 76 10.06 10.85 5.65
CA PHE A 76 10.08 9.46 6.12
C PHE A 76 9.77 8.47 4.97
N PRO A 77 10.56 8.46 3.87
CA PRO A 77 10.20 7.72 2.67
C PRO A 77 10.04 6.21 2.90
N ASN A 78 10.90 5.61 3.72
CA ASN A 78 10.84 4.16 3.99
C ASN A 78 9.57 3.78 4.74
N ASP A 79 9.21 4.53 5.79
CA ASP A 79 8.00 4.31 6.57
C ASP A 79 6.74 4.49 5.71
N VAL A 80 6.71 5.56 4.91
CA VAL A 80 5.56 5.85 4.05
C VAL A 80 5.39 4.80 2.96
N LEU A 81 6.47 4.26 2.38
CA LEU A 81 6.38 3.16 1.40
C LEU A 81 5.73 1.90 2.01
N LEU A 82 6.04 1.56 3.26
CA LEU A 82 5.39 0.43 3.94
C LEU A 82 3.89 0.68 4.18
N ILE A 83 3.52 1.93 4.47
CA ILE A 83 2.12 2.33 4.62
C ILE A 83 1.40 2.24 3.26
N PHE A 84 2.03 2.66 2.17
CA PHE A 84 1.49 2.55 0.82
C PHE A 84 1.24 1.11 0.42
N ASP A 85 2.18 0.20 0.67
CA ASP A 85 2.00 -1.24 0.39
C ASP A 85 0.83 -1.82 1.18
N SER A 86 0.73 -1.48 2.47
CA SER A 86 -0.38 -1.90 3.32
C SER A 86 -1.72 -1.36 2.84
N ALA A 87 -1.76 -0.09 2.42
CA ALA A 87 -2.95 0.55 1.87
C ALA A 87 -3.35 -0.02 0.50
N LEU A 88 -2.39 -0.35 -0.36
CA LEU A 88 -2.64 -1.02 -1.64
C LEU A 88 -3.23 -2.41 -1.44
N GLN A 89 -2.77 -3.18 -0.45
CA GLN A 89 -3.36 -4.47 -0.11
C GLN A 89 -4.82 -4.34 0.34
N ARG A 90 -5.14 -3.32 1.16
CA ARG A 90 -6.52 -3.02 1.56
C ARG A 90 -7.39 -2.63 0.37
N ALA A 91 -6.90 -1.76 -0.52
CA ALA A 91 -7.56 -1.41 -1.76
C ALA A 91 -7.83 -2.64 -2.65
N ALA A 92 -6.84 -3.51 -2.82
CA ALA A 92 -6.98 -4.75 -3.59
C ALA A 92 -8.04 -5.69 -2.98
N MET A 93 -8.06 -5.83 -1.64
CA MET A 93 -9.08 -6.60 -0.93
C MET A 93 -10.47 -6.02 -1.17
N PHE A 94 -10.63 -4.71 -1.04
CA PHE A 94 -11.89 -4.01 -1.31
C PHE A 94 -12.36 -4.24 -2.76
N VAL A 95 -11.44 -4.16 -3.73
CA VAL A 95 -11.74 -4.44 -5.14
C VAL A 95 -12.22 -5.86 -5.32
N VAL A 96 -11.51 -6.88 -4.83
CA VAL A 96 -11.93 -8.29 -4.94
C VAL A 96 -13.33 -8.50 -4.37
N GLN A 97 -13.62 -7.96 -3.19
CA GLN A 97 -14.91 -8.09 -2.52
C GLN A 97 -16.05 -7.37 -3.26
N SER A 98 -15.73 -6.32 -4.02
CA SER A 98 -16.70 -5.54 -4.79
C SER A 98 -17.00 -6.10 -6.18
N LEU A 99 -16.28 -7.12 -6.64
CA LEU A 99 -16.48 -7.72 -7.95
C LEU A 99 -17.63 -8.73 -7.95
N SER A 100 -18.41 -8.79 -9.02
CA SER A 100 -19.49 -9.77 -9.18
C SER A 100 -18.97 -11.21 -9.36
N THR A 101 -17.72 -11.38 -9.81
CA THR A 101 -17.05 -12.69 -9.97
C THR A 101 -15.71 -12.75 -9.22
N PRO A 102 -15.71 -12.81 -7.87
CA PRO A 102 -14.48 -12.84 -7.08
C PRO A 102 -13.61 -14.08 -7.33
N LYS A 103 -14.20 -15.20 -7.75
CA LYS A 103 -13.50 -16.49 -7.92
C LYS A 103 -12.40 -16.45 -9.00
N ASP A 104 -12.51 -15.54 -9.96
CA ASP A 104 -11.53 -15.37 -11.03
C ASP A 104 -10.38 -14.42 -10.64
N HIS A 105 -10.43 -13.88 -9.41
CA HIS A 105 -9.50 -12.87 -8.91
C HIS A 105 -8.89 -13.36 -7.60
N LYS A 106 -7.56 -13.39 -7.54
CA LYS A 106 -6.83 -13.85 -6.35
C LYS A 106 -5.98 -12.73 -5.80
N MET A 107 -6.05 -12.54 -4.48
CA MET A 107 -5.12 -11.67 -3.76
C MET A 107 -3.68 -12.10 -4.01
N LYS A 108 -2.79 -11.12 -4.20
CA LYS A 108 -1.37 -11.36 -4.50
C LYS A 108 -0.53 -11.05 -3.26
N GLN A 109 0.30 -12.01 -2.85
CA GLN A 109 1.17 -11.86 -1.67
C GLN A 109 2.30 -10.85 -1.94
N ASN A 110 2.83 -10.83 -3.17
CA ASN A 110 3.93 -9.96 -3.59
C ASN A 110 3.43 -8.70 -4.32
N LEU A 111 2.37 -8.07 -3.82
CA LEU A 111 1.82 -6.81 -4.36
C LEU A 111 2.41 -5.61 -3.63
N HIS A 112 3.05 -4.70 -4.37
CA HIS A 112 3.69 -3.51 -3.82
C HIS A 112 3.47 -2.28 -4.70
N THR A 113 3.78 -1.13 -4.14
CA THR A 113 3.75 0.17 -4.80
C THR A 113 5.11 0.45 -5.44
N ARG A 114 5.12 0.99 -6.67
CA ARG A 114 6.32 1.58 -7.27
C ARG A 114 6.09 3.06 -7.53
N ILE A 115 6.83 3.92 -6.83
CA ILE A 115 6.75 5.38 -7.01
C ILE A 115 7.67 5.82 -8.16
N SER A 116 7.17 6.64 -9.08
CA SER A 116 7.94 7.27 -10.16
C SER A 116 7.72 8.79 -10.20
N GLY A 117 8.73 9.54 -10.65
CA GLY A 117 8.68 11.01 -10.77
C GLY A 117 8.50 11.53 -12.20
N GLU A 118 7.97 10.70 -13.09
CA GLU A 118 7.81 10.97 -14.54
C GLU A 118 6.34 11.11 -14.93
#